data_AF-A0A828RXR5-F1
#
_entry.id   AF-A0A828RXR5-F1
#
_cell.length_a   1.000
_cell.length_b   1.000
_cell.length_c   1.000
_cell.angle_alpha   90.00
_cell.angle_beta   90.00
_cell.angle_gamma   90.00
#
_symmetry.space_group_name_H-M   'P 1'
#
loop_
_entity.id
_entity.type
_entity.pdbx_description
1 polymer ?
#
loop_
_entity_poly.entity_id
_entity_poly.type
_entity_poly.pdbx_seq_one_letter_code
_entity_poly.pdbx_strand_id
1 'polypeptide(L)'
;MSFIFCDADSKQIIDIIEDRRLSSLQAYFKRYTKEARTRVKNIVIDMYAPYISLIKDLFPHAQIIIDKFHLVQHLSRALNKTRIRLMKKFKKHGRKFKRYWRLFLKSHTLLNTTTYHSFYCFKQPMREIDILNFLLDLSPELKATYDLYQDLLFTLQTKNLERLNDLIQAEHP
;
A
#
# COMPACT_ATOMS: atom_id res chain seq x y z
N MET A 1 -13.42 -15.72 -8.10
CA MET A 1 -12.14 -15.14 -7.63
C MET A 1 -11.58 -16.13 -6.64
N SER A 2 -10.40 -16.68 -6.92
CA SER A 2 -9.77 -17.74 -6.14
C SER A 2 -9.09 -17.20 -4.88
N PHE A 3 -8.84 -18.10 -3.93
CA PHE A 3 -8.03 -17.92 -2.73
C PHE A 3 -6.71 -18.68 -2.92
N ILE A 4 -5.59 -17.99 -2.72
CA ILE A 4 -4.25 -18.55 -2.90
C ILE A 4 -3.53 -18.41 -1.57
N PHE A 5 -2.85 -19.47 -1.14
CA PHE A 5 -1.97 -19.42 0.03
C PHE A 5 -0.66 -20.16 -0.26
N CYS A 6 0.40 -19.66 0.34
CA CYS A 6 1.75 -20.15 0.14
C CYS A 6 2.45 -20.35 1.48
N ASP A 7 3.48 -21.17 1.44
CA ASP A 7 4.39 -21.32 2.56
C ASP A 7 5.24 -20.06 2.72
N ALA A 8 5.33 -19.57 3.95
CA ALA A 8 5.96 -18.29 4.23
C ALA A 8 7.47 -18.30 4.02
N ASP A 9 8.13 -19.46 4.18
CA ASP A 9 9.59 -19.58 4.12
C ASP A 9 10.06 -19.92 2.70
N SER A 10 9.52 -20.99 2.13
CA SER A 10 9.87 -21.47 0.78
C SER A 10 9.24 -20.65 -0.35
N LYS A 11 8.24 -19.81 -0.04
CA LYS A 11 7.45 -19.03 -1.01
C LYS A 11 6.69 -19.88 -2.03
N GLN A 12 6.59 -21.20 -1.81
CA GLN A 12 5.89 -22.10 -2.69
C GLN A 12 4.38 -22.02 -2.45
N ILE A 13 3.62 -21.99 -3.55
CA ILE A 13 2.16 -22.07 -3.47
C ILE A 13 1.81 -23.46 -2.92
N ILE A 14 1.00 -23.48 -1.86
CA ILE A 14 0.52 -24.73 -1.27
C ILE A 14 -0.71 -25.18 -2.05
N ASP A 15 -1.67 -24.28 -2.27
CA ASP A 15 -2.86 -24.57 -3.06
C ASP A 15 -3.56 -23.30 -3.57
N ILE A 16 -4.45 -23.48 -4.55
CA ILE A 16 -5.33 -22.47 -5.13
C ILE A 16 -6.76 -22.97 -5.03
N ILE A 17 -7.55 -22.33 -4.17
CA ILE A 17 -8.96 -22.67 -3.96
C ILE A 17 -9.80 -21.78 -4.87
N GLU A 18 -10.64 -22.34 -5.73
CA GLU A 18 -11.41 -21.56 -6.71
C GLU A 18 -12.43 -20.60 -6.07
N ASP A 19 -12.89 -20.94 -4.86
CA ASP A 19 -13.94 -20.22 -4.14
C ASP A 19 -13.40 -19.59 -2.83
N ARG A 20 -13.64 -18.28 -2.70
CA ARG A 20 -13.23 -17.47 -1.54
C ARG A 20 -14.31 -17.32 -0.47
N ARG A 21 -15.51 -17.91 -0.65
CA ARG A 21 -16.57 -17.88 0.37
C ARG A 21 -16.08 -18.54 1.66
N LEU A 22 -16.41 -17.96 2.81
CA LEU A 22 -15.94 -18.45 4.10
C LEU A 22 -16.30 -19.91 4.36
N SER A 23 -17.51 -20.34 3.96
CA SER A 23 -17.96 -21.73 4.07
C SER A 23 -17.05 -22.69 3.30
N SER A 24 -16.68 -22.33 2.07
CA SER A 24 -15.81 -23.13 1.19
C SER A 24 -14.39 -23.24 1.76
N LEU A 25 -13.84 -22.11 2.23
CA LEU A 25 -12.52 -22.10 2.88
C LEU A 25 -12.53 -22.90 4.19
N GLN A 26 -13.58 -22.79 4.99
CA GLN A 26 -13.73 -23.53 6.23
C GLN A 26 -13.81 -25.05 5.97
N ALA A 27 -14.58 -25.46 4.96
CA ALA A 27 -14.65 -26.86 4.54
C ALA A 27 -13.29 -27.37 4.05
N TYR A 28 -12.58 -26.58 3.24
CA TYR A 28 -11.25 -26.92 2.75
C TYR A 28 -10.25 -27.13 3.89
N PHE A 29 -10.10 -26.16 4.79
CA PHE A 29 -9.10 -26.23 5.85
C PHE A 29 -9.44 -27.26 6.93
N LYS A 30 -10.72 -27.62 7.11
CA LYS A 30 -11.13 -28.71 8.01
C LYS A 30 -10.68 -30.10 7.53
N ARG A 31 -10.19 -30.25 6.30
CA ARG A 31 -9.55 -31.49 5.82
C ARG A 31 -8.22 -31.77 6.52
N TYR A 32 -7.54 -30.73 7.01
CA TYR A 32 -6.35 -30.89 7.84
C TYR A 32 -6.74 -31.23 9.28
N THR A 33 -5.99 -32.14 9.89
CA THR A 33 -6.23 -32.55 11.28
C THR A 33 -6.17 -31.36 12.23
N LYS A 34 -6.86 -31.48 13.37
CA LYS A 34 -6.86 -30.41 14.37
C LYS A 34 -5.45 -30.12 14.86
N GLU A 35 -4.63 -31.15 15.06
CA GLU A 35 -3.24 -31.06 15.50
C GLU A 35 -2.39 -30.28 14.49
N ALA A 36 -2.62 -30.50 13.19
CA ALA A 36 -1.93 -29.75 12.14
C ALA A 36 -2.29 -28.26 12.19
N ARG A 37 -3.59 -27.94 12.30
CA ARG A 37 -4.05 -26.56 12.37
C ARG A 37 -3.60 -25.83 13.64
N THR A 38 -3.53 -26.51 14.78
CA THR A 38 -3.02 -25.93 16.03
C THR A 38 -1.52 -25.67 16.01
N ARG A 39 -0.75 -26.33 15.12
CA ARG A 39 0.69 -26.09 14.96
C ARG A 39 1.01 -24.84 14.13
N VAL A 40 0.04 -24.24 13.45
CA VAL A 40 0.25 -23.01 12.68
C VAL A 40 0.51 -21.85 13.63
N LYS A 41 1.67 -21.21 13.48
CA LYS A 41 2.13 -20.13 14.38
C LYS A 41 1.82 -18.73 13.87
N ASN A 42 1.96 -18.50 12.56
CA ASN A 42 1.81 -17.19 11.95
C ASN A 42 1.01 -17.30 10.66
N ILE A 43 0.09 -16.37 10.44
CA ILE A 43 -0.64 -16.25 9.18
C ILE A 43 -0.61 -14.79 8.76
N VAL A 44 -0.09 -14.54 7.56
CA VAL A 44 -0.09 -13.22 6.92
C VAL A 44 -1.31 -13.11 6.01
N ILE A 45 -2.13 -12.08 6.18
CA ILE A 45 -3.37 -11.90 5.42
C ILE A 45 -3.58 -10.47 4.94
N ASP A 46 -4.47 -10.32 3.96
CA ASP A 46 -5.12 -9.06 3.64
C ASP A 46 -6.00 -8.56 4.82
N MET A 47 -6.30 -7.27 4.84
CA MET A 47 -7.12 -6.58 5.85
C MET A 47 -8.63 -6.93 5.76
N TYR A 48 -8.99 -8.06 5.14
CA TYR A 48 -10.37 -8.48 4.98
C TYR A 48 -10.90 -9.13 6.28
N ALA A 49 -11.73 -8.40 7.02
CA ALA A 49 -12.24 -8.81 8.33
C ALA A 49 -12.83 -10.23 8.40
N PRO A 50 -13.56 -10.74 7.38
CA PRO A 50 -14.05 -12.11 7.41
C PRO A 50 -12.96 -13.19 7.46
N TYR A 51 -11.77 -12.93 6.92
CA TYR A 51 -10.63 -13.85 7.07
C TYR A 51 -10.09 -13.88 8.49
N ILE A 52 -10.11 -12.75 9.20
CA ILE A 52 -9.71 -12.69 10.62
C ILE A 52 -10.58 -13.63 11.46
N SER A 53 -11.90 -13.58 11.26
CA SER A 53 -12.83 -14.49 11.97
C SER A 53 -12.56 -15.94 11.64
N LEU A 54 -12.45 -16.26 10.34
CA LEU A 54 -12.20 -17.61 9.85
C LEU A 54 -10.90 -18.21 10.42
N ILE A 55 -9.84 -17.40 10.50
CA ILE A 55 -8.53 -17.83 10.98
C ILE A 55 -8.57 -18.10 12.48
N LYS A 56 -9.23 -17.24 13.27
CA LYS A 56 -9.38 -17.48 14.71
C LYS A 56 -10.08 -18.81 15.01
N ASP A 57 -11.07 -19.18 14.20
CA ASP A 57 -11.81 -20.44 14.35
C ASP A 57 -11.00 -21.66 13.91
N LEU A 58 -10.23 -21.53 12.82
CA LEU A 58 -9.51 -22.65 12.21
C LEU A 58 -8.12 -22.87 12.81
N PHE A 59 -7.42 -21.81 13.18
CA PHE A 59 -6.01 -21.79 13.60
C PHE A 59 -5.87 -21.04 14.93
N PRO A 60 -6.32 -21.61 16.05
CA PRO A 60 -6.51 -20.89 17.31
C PRO A 60 -5.22 -20.38 17.95
N HIS A 61 -4.05 -20.93 17.58
CA HIS A 61 -2.74 -20.50 18.09
C HIS A 61 -1.95 -19.64 17.09
N ALA A 62 -2.53 -19.32 15.94
CA ALA A 62 -1.84 -18.53 14.93
C ALA A 62 -1.94 -17.04 15.25
N GLN A 63 -0.80 -16.35 15.22
CA GLN A 63 -0.73 -14.90 15.20
C GLN A 63 -1.12 -14.39 13.81
N ILE A 64 -2.11 -13.49 13.77
CA ILE A 64 -2.56 -12.84 12.54
C ILE A 64 -1.69 -11.61 12.28
N ILE A 65 -1.05 -11.58 11.12
CA ILE A 65 -0.19 -10.49 10.66
C ILE A 65 -0.84 -9.88 9.42
N ILE A 66 -0.95 -8.55 9.41
CA ILE A 66 -1.46 -7.84 8.23
C ILE A 66 -0.35 -7.71 7.19
N ASP A 67 -0.66 -8.04 5.93
CA ASP A 67 0.26 -7.85 4.83
C ASP A 67 0.48 -6.35 4.54
N LYS A 68 1.74 -5.92 4.69
CA LYS A 68 2.21 -4.56 4.41
C LYS A 68 1.95 -4.11 2.98
N PHE A 69 1.84 -5.02 2.01
CA PHE A 69 1.55 -4.67 0.62
C PHE A 69 0.19 -3.97 0.52
N HIS A 70 -0.82 -4.51 1.18
CA HIS A 70 -2.16 -3.93 1.17
C HIS A 70 -2.18 -2.57 1.86
N LEU A 71 -1.43 -2.40 2.95
CA LEU A 71 -1.27 -1.09 3.60
C LEU A 71 -0.68 -0.04 2.63
N VAL A 72 0.47 -0.34 2.00
CA VAL A 72 1.10 0.56 1.03
C VAL A 72 0.17 0.83 -0.16
N GLN A 73 -0.58 -0.18 -0.60
CA GLN A 73 -1.58 -0.04 -1.66
C GLN A 73 -2.71 0.92 -1.26
N HIS A 74 -3.23 0.83 -0.03
CA HIS A 74 -4.26 1.72 0.49
C HIS A 74 -3.75 3.17 0.57
N LEU A 75 -2.55 3.38 1.10
CA LEU A 75 -1.91 4.70 1.15
C LEU A 75 -1.74 5.31 -0.25
N SER A 76 -1.22 4.52 -1.19
CA SER A 76 -1.04 4.95 -2.58
C SER A 76 -2.36 5.31 -3.26
N ARG A 77 -3.44 4.57 -2.97
CA ARG A 77 -4.78 4.86 -3.48
C ARG A 77 -5.34 6.14 -2.90
N ALA A 78 -5.14 6.40 -1.60
CA ALA A 78 -5.58 7.63 -0.94
C ALA A 78 -4.92 8.87 -1.57
N LEU A 79 -3.58 8.88 -1.69
CA LEU A 79 -2.86 9.96 -2.36
C LEU A 79 -3.32 10.16 -3.81
N ASN A 80 -3.53 9.07 -4.55
CA ASN A 80 -4.02 9.16 -5.92
C ASN A 80 -5.45 9.73 -6.01
N LYS A 81 -6.31 9.46 -5.03
CA LYS A 81 -7.66 10.03 -4.98
C LYS A 81 -7.60 11.56 -4.86
N THR A 82 -6.78 12.08 -3.94
CA THR A 82 -6.49 13.51 -3.79
C THR A 82 -5.91 14.11 -5.08
N ARG A 83 -4.87 13.48 -5.63
CA ARG A 83 -4.23 13.91 -6.89
C ARG A 83 -5.21 13.96 -8.05
N ILE A 84 -6.07 12.94 -8.24
CA ILE A 84 -7.05 12.89 -9.34
C ILE A 84 -8.12 13.97 -9.16
N ARG A 85 -8.61 14.19 -7.93
CA ARG A 85 -9.57 15.26 -7.63
C ARG A 85 -8.99 16.63 -8.00
N LEU A 86 -7.76 16.91 -7.58
CA LEU A 86 -7.08 18.17 -7.86
C LEU A 86 -6.67 18.31 -9.32
N MET A 87 -6.27 17.22 -9.99
CA MET A 87 -6.06 17.19 -11.44
C MET A 87 -7.30 17.63 -12.23
N LYS A 88 -8.50 17.19 -11.80
CA LYS A 88 -9.77 17.61 -12.41
C LYS A 88 -10.08 19.09 -12.14
N LYS A 89 -9.72 19.60 -10.95
CA LYS A 89 -9.87 21.02 -10.56
C LYS A 89 -8.92 21.92 -11.37
N PHE A 90 -7.64 21.57 -11.44
CA PHE A 90 -6.59 22.34 -12.13
C PHE A 90 -6.47 21.93 -13.62
N LYS A 91 -7.51 22.19 -14.42
CA LYS A 91 -7.57 21.78 -15.84
C LYS A 91 -6.34 22.20 -16.65
N LYS A 92 -5.82 23.42 -16.43
CA LYS A 92 -4.58 23.93 -17.07
C LYS A 92 -3.36 23.05 -16.84
N HIS A 93 -3.29 22.37 -15.70
CA HIS A 93 -2.18 21.48 -15.31
C HIS A 93 -2.54 20.00 -15.38
N GLY A 94 -3.75 19.65 -15.82
CA GLY A 94 -4.25 18.27 -15.84
C GLY A 94 -3.35 17.30 -16.62
N ARG A 95 -2.79 17.74 -17.75
CA ARG A 95 -1.84 16.93 -18.54
C ARG A 95 -0.54 16.65 -17.78
N LYS A 96 -0.03 17.63 -17.01
CA LYS A 96 1.16 17.46 -16.16
C LYS A 96 0.90 16.45 -15.05
N PHE A 97 -0.21 16.62 -14.32
CA PHE A 97 -0.66 15.67 -13.30
C PHE A 97 -0.82 14.24 -13.84
N LYS A 98 -1.40 14.08 -15.03
CA LYS A 98 -1.62 12.78 -15.65
C LYS A 98 -0.31 12.14 -16.12
N ARG A 99 0.62 12.91 -16.70
CA ARG A 99 1.87 12.38 -17.25
C ARG A 99 2.87 12.00 -16.16
N TYR A 100 3.00 12.84 -15.12
CA TYR A 100 4.02 12.68 -14.07
C TYR A 100 3.48 12.07 -12.78
N TRP A 101 2.32 11.40 -12.82
CA TRP A 101 1.68 10.82 -11.65
C TRP A 101 2.59 9.85 -10.86
N ARG A 102 3.52 9.16 -11.52
CA ARG A 102 4.46 8.23 -10.88
C ARG A 102 5.43 8.93 -9.93
N LEU A 103 5.74 10.21 -10.15
CA LEU A 103 6.64 10.97 -9.27
C LEU A 103 6.06 11.14 -7.85
N PHE A 104 4.72 11.20 -7.72
CA PHE A 104 4.06 11.25 -6.42
C PHE A 104 4.19 9.96 -5.61
N LEU A 105 4.36 8.81 -6.28
CA LEU A 105 4.44 7.52 -5.61
C LEU A 105 5.88 7.06 -5.37
N LYS A 106 6.84 7.63 -6.11
CA LYS A 106 8.25 7.32 -5.99
C LYS A 106 8.73 7.77 -4.60
N SER A 107 9.54 6.92 -3.94
CA SER A 107 10.17 7.28 -2.68
C SER A 107 11.04 8.52 -2.87
N HIS A 108 11.00 9.45 -1.91
CA HIS A 108 11.85 10.65 -1.93
C HIS A 108 13.33 10.33 -2.12
N THR A 109 13.82 9.24 -1.52
CA THR A 109 15.22 8.82 -1.62
C THR A 109 15.65 8.41 -3.03
N LEU A 110 14.68 8.12 -3.91
CA LEU A 110 14.92 7.69 -5.28
C LEU A 110 14.63 8.80 -6.31
N LEU A 111 14.08 9.93 -5.90
CA LEU A 111 13.81 11.04 -6.80
C LEU A 111 15.13 11.63 -7.31
N ASN A 112 15.15 11.92 -8.60
CA ASN A 112 16.28 12.64 -9.19
C ASN A 112 16.26 14.11 -8.75
N THR A 113 17.27 14.49 -7.97
CA THR A 113 17.49 15.83 -7.42
C THR A 113 18.71 16.53 -8.01
N THR A 114 19.44 15.89 -8.92
CA THR A 114 20.75 16.37 -9.39
C THR A 114 20.78 16.61 -10.89
N THR A 115 20.32 15.64 -11.69
CA THR A 115 20.46 15.70 -13.15
C THR A 115 19.22 16.28 -13.83
N TYR A 116 19.47 17.23 -14.73
CA TYR A 116 18.42 17.87 -15.51
C TYR A 116 18.08 17.03 -16.74
N HIS A 117 16.79 16.86 -17.00
CA HIS A 117 16.28 16.17 -18.18
C HIS A 117 15.22 17.01 -18.89
N SER A 118 15.11 16.84 -20.20
CA SER A 118 14.02 17.43 -20.98
C SER A 118 12.72 16.68 -20.71
N PHE A 119 11.69 17.40 -20.27
CA PHE A 119 10.40 16.83 -19.94
C PHE A 119 9.30 17.46 -20.79
N TYR A 120 8.54 16.63 -21.49
CA TYR A 120 7.57 17.04 -22.51
C TYR A 120 6.62 18.20 -22.13
N CYS A 121 6.15 18.30 -20.88
CA CYS A 121 5.24 19.39 -20.47
C CYS A 121 5.95 20.63 -19.90
N PHE A 122 7.27 20.71 -19.96
CA PHE A 122 8.07 21.81 -19.45
C PHE A 122 9.03 22.29 -20.54
N LYS A 123 9.16 23.62 -20.69
CA LYS A 123 10.00 24.23 -21.74
C LYS A 123 11.48 24.11 -21.45
N GLN A 124 11.83 24.22 -20.17
CA GLN A 124 13.20 24.11 -19.68
C GLN A 124 13.46 22.68 -19.18
N PRO A 125 14.72 22.22 -19.22
CA PRO A 125 15.12 21.02 -18.50
C PRO A 125 14.76 21.15 -17.02
N MET A 126 14.23 20.07 -16.44
CA MET A 126 13.83 20.02 -15.03
C MET A 126 14.46 18.79 -14.39
N ARG A 127 14.56 18.77 -13.07
CA ARG A 127 14.79 17.53 -12.30
C ARG A 127 13.43 16.94 -11.92
N GLU A 128 13.40 15.68 -11.49
CA GLU A 128 12.15 15.05 -11.05
C GLU A 128 11.55 15.79 -9.84
N ILE A 129 12.40 16.24 -8.91
CA ILE A 129 11.98 17.00 -7.74
C ILE A 129 11.35 18.35 -8.11
N ASP A 130 11.85 19.01 -9.15
CA ASP A 130 11.32 20.32 -9.58
C ASP A 130 9.91 20.17 -10.17
N ILE A 131 9.67 19.10 -10.92
CA ILE A 131 8.34 18.79 -11.48
C ILE A 131 7.35 18.46 -10.36
N LEU A 132 7.80 17.66 -9.40
CA LEU A 132 6.98 17.27 -8.26
C LEU A 132 6.61 18.48 -7.42
N ASN A 133 7.59 19.29 -7.00
CA ASN A 133 7.37 20.52 -6.23
C ASN A 133 6.43 21.48 -6.96
N PHE A 134 6.65 21.70 -8.26
CA PHE A 134 5.75 22.52 -9.09
C PHE A 134 4.28 22.07 -9.01
N LEU A 135 4.02 20.76 -8.94
CA LEU A 135 2.65 20.23 -8.86
C LEU A 135 2.10 20.22 -7.42
N LEU A 136 2.95 19.99 -6.41
CA LEU A 136 2.58 20.06 -5.01
C LEU A 136 2.21 21.49 -4.59
N ASP A 137 2.96 22.48 -5.09
CA ASP A 137 2.74 23.90 -4.81
C ASP A 137 1.41 24.44 -5.35
N LEU A 138 0.72 23.69 -6.23
CA LEU A 138 -0.63 24.04 -6.69
C LEU A 138 -1.70 23.90 -5.61
N SER A 139 -1.44 23.14 -4.54
CA SER A 139 -2.42 22.94 -3.47
C SER A 139 -1.77 22.53 -2.14
N PRO A 140 -2.02 23.27 -1.04
CA PRO A 140 -1.52 22.89 0.27
C PRO A 140 -2.06 21.53 0.73
N GLU A 141 -3.32 21.22 0.40
CA GLU A 141 -3.93 19.91 0.67
C GLU A 141 -3.15 18.76 0.00
N LEU A 142 -2.76 18.94 -1.28
CA LEU A 142 -2.00 17.92 -1.99
C LEU A 142 -0.63 17.70 -1.37
N LYS A 143 0.03 18.80 -0.98
CA LYS A 143 1.34 18.78 -0.35
C LYS A 143 1.28 18.05 0.98
N ALA A 144 0.36 18.43 1.87
CA ALA A 144 0.16 17.75 3.15
C ALA A 144 -0.15 16.24 2.97
N THR A 145 -1.03 15.89 2.02
CA THR A 145 -1.34 14.48 1.71
C THR A 145 -0.11 13.71 1.22
N TYR A 146 0.72 14.35 0.38
CA TYR A 146 1.92 13.75 -0.16
C TYR A 146 2.99 13.56 0.90
N ASP A 147 3.22 14.57 1.75
CA ASP A 147 4.20 14.54 2.83
C ASP A 147 3.85 13.40 3.81
N LEU A 148 2.58 13.31 4.23
CA LEU A 148 2.10 12.20 5.08
C LEU A 148 2.30 10.83 4.41
N TYR A 149 1.99 10.71 3.11
CA TYR A 149 2.21 9.47 2.37
C TYR A 149 3.69 9.07 2.36
N GLN A 150 4.61 10.02 2.15
CA GLN A 150 6.04 9.76 2.12
C GLN A 150 6.59 9.41 3.50
N ASP A 151 6.12 10.09 4.54
CA ASP A 151 6.46 9.78 5.93
C ASP A 151 6.05 8.35 6.29
N LEU A 152 4.82 7.96 5.96
CA LEU A 152 4.34 6.60 6.18
C LEU A 152 5.13 5.58 5.34
N LEU A 153 5.41 5.88 4.08
CA LEU A 153 6.18 5.01 3.20
C LEU A 153 7.60 4.79 3.74
N PHE A 154 8.27 5.85 4.15
CA PHE A 154 9.62 5.80 4.74
C PHE A 154 9.63 5.01 6.05
N THR A 155 8.64 5.24 6.89
CA THR A 155 8.47 4.54 8.17
C THR A 155 8.29 3.04 7.97
N LEU A 156 7.46 2.63 6.99
CA LEU A 156 7.25 1.22 6.63
C LEU A 156 8.51 0.57 6.02
N GLN A 157 9.30 1.33 5.25
CA GLN A 157 10.56 0.85 4.67
C GLN A 157 11.64 0.65 5.74
N THR A 158 11.75 1.59 6.68
CA THR A 158 12.73 1.57 7.78
C THR A 158 12.30 0.70 8.96
N LYS A 159 11.06 0.19 8.96
CA LYS A 159 10.45 -0.59 10.05
C LYS A 159 10.45 0.16 11.39
N ASN A 160 10.34 1.48 11.35
CA ASN A 160 10.26 2.30 12.55
C ASN A 160 8.82 2.28 13.11
N LEU A 161 8.57 1.41 14.10
CA LEU A 161 7.23 1.23 14.66
C LEU A 161 6.76 2.40 15.53
N GLU A 162 7.68 3.08 16.21
CA GLU A 162 7.37 4.24 17.05
C GLU A 162 6.79 5.37 16.19
N ARG A 163 7.54 5.77 15.15
CA ARG A 163 7.09 6.79 14.19
C ARG A 163 5.78 6.40 13.50
N LEU A 164 5.56 5.10 13.24
CA LEU A 164 4.31 4.64 12.63
C LEU A 164 3.12 4.87 13.57
N ASN A 165 3.28 4.55 14.85
CA ASN A 165 2.23 4.76 15.85
C ASN A 165 1.93 6.25 16.03
N ASP A 166 2.97 7.09 16.09
CA ASP A 166 2.83 8.54 16.21
C ASP A 166 2.04 9.11 15.01
N LEU A 167 2.40 8.70 13.79
CA LEU A 167 1.72 9.14 12.57
C LEU A 167 0.27 8.67 12.48
N ILE A 168 -0.05 7.49 13.00
CA ILE A 168 -1.43 6.95 12.96
C ILE A 168 -2.31 7.62 14.03
N GLN A 169 -1.73 8.00 15.18
CA GLN A 169 -2.46 8.61 16.29
C GLN A 169 -2.59 10.13 16.15
N ALA A 170 -1.74 10.78 15.35
CA ALA A 170 -1.84 12.20 15.07
C ALA A 170 -3.17 12.56 14.38
N GLU A 171 -3.82 13.63 14.84
CA GLU A 171 -4.92 14.25 14.09
C GLU A 171 -4.34 14.95 12.86
N HIS A 172 -4.79 14.53 11.67
CA HIS A 172 -4.41 15.15 10.42
C HIS A 172 -5.52 16.13 9.99
N PRO A 173 -5.17 17.34 9.53
CA PRO A 173 -6.13 18.36 9.10
C PRO A 173 -6.94 17.97 7.85
#